data_AF-A0A967WAH7-F1
#
_entry.id   AF-A0A967WAH7-F1
#
_cell.length_a   1.000
_cell.length_b   1.000
_cell.length_c   1.000
_cell.angle_alpha   90.00
_cell.angle_beta   90.00
_cell.angle_gamma   90.00
#
_symmetry.space_group_name_H-M   'P 1'
#
loop_
_entity.id
_entity.type
_entity.pdbx_description
1 polymer ?
#
loop_
_entity_poly.entity_id
_entity_poly.type
_entity_poly.pdbx_seq_one_letter_code
_entity_poly.pdbx_strand_id
1 'polypeptide(L)'
;DTREIPDAANAGDPKAMLAAEAFTYRLRKYIGAYYAALGGLDVLVFTGGIGENAAGTRSMACQDLWSLGILIDAVKNRAVHDASEGVIDISHPDSKVKVLVIHSDASRMIARETIRVLGYQALSRRLQASQIPIPIGVSAHHVHLSQHDVERLFGPGHTLTPLAPLEQPGQFACEEQVRLIGPRGAVERVRVLGPARKESQVEIARTEGYRLGIRAPVRMSGDLDGTPGLILEGTVGQVELKNGVIYAQRHIHMTPTDARRLGLENGDVVRVRVEGERELIFGDVAVRVSPKFKLEFHLDTDEANAAELNTGDIAYLDGIQKRGNRG
;
A
#
# COMPACT_ATOMS: atom_id res chain seq x y z
N ASP A 1 -20.78 35.81 6.58
CA ASP A 1 -20.16 34.76 7.42
C ASP A 1 -20.20 35.20 8.90
N THR A 2 -20.29 34.32 9.88
CA THR A 2 -20.17 34.69 11.31
C THR A 2 -18.83 35.36 11.66
N ARG A 3 -17.81 35.16 10.83
CA ARG A 3 -16.49 35.80 10.93
C ARG A 3 -16.49 37.27 10.52
N GLU A 4 -17.45 37.71 9.70
CA GLU A 4 -17.56 39.11 9.24
C GLU A 4 -18.34 40.00 10.21
N ILE A 5 -19.14 39.38 11.10
CA ILE A 5 -19.98 40.09 12.08
C ILE A 5 -19.14 40.86 13.10
N PRO A 6 -18.04 40.30 13.69
CA PRO A 6 -17.17 41.06 14.58
C PRO A 6 -16.53 42.28 13.91
N ASP A 7 -16.06 42.14 12.67
CA ASP A 7 -15.40 43.23 11.94
C ASP A 7 -16.40 44.33 11.56
N ALA A 8 -17.60 43.96 11.09
CA ALA A 8 -18.67 44.91 10.80
C ALA A 8 -19.22 45.60 12.06
N ALA A 9 -19.27 44.89 13.20
CA ALA A 9 -19.64 45.48 14.48
C ALA A 9 -18.58 46.49 14.97
N ASN A 10 -17.29 46.18 14.80
CA ASN A 10 -16.20 47.11 15.09
C ASN A 10 -16.23 48.34 14.17
N ALA A 11 -16.71 48.19 12.94
CA ALA A 11 -16.92 49.30 11.99
C ALA A 11 -18.21 50.12 12.29
N GLY A 12 -18.97 49.75 13.32
CA GLY A 12 -20.14 50.50 13.78
C GLY A 12 -21.45 50.18 13.05
N ASP A 13 -21.56 49.04 12.35
CA ASP A 13 -22.84 48.60 11.77
C ASP A 13 -23.83 48.21 12.89
N PRO A 14 -24.96 48.93 13.05
CA PRO A 14 -25.93 48.65 14.11
C PRO A 14 -26.52 47.23 14.05
N LYS A 15 -26.66 46.65 12.85
CA LYS A 15 -27.19 45.28 12.68
C LYS A 15 -26.16 44.24 13.10
N ALA A 16 -24.89 44.48 12.79
CA ALA A 16 -23.79 43.60 13.20
C ALA A 16 -23.59 43.63 14.72
N MET A 17 -23.68 44.82 15.33
CA MET A 17 -23.64 44.98 16.80
C MET A 17 -24.77 44.20 17.48
N LEU A 18 -26.02 44.36 17.03
CA LEU A 18 -27.16 43.62 17.58
C LEU A 18 -27.00 42.10 17.41
N ALA A 19 -26.46 41.66 16.27
CA ALA A 19 -26.19 40.24 16.03
C ALA A 19 -25.11 39.70 17.00
N ALA A 20 -24.03 40.46 17.24
CA ALA A 20 -22.98 40.11 18.18
C ALA A 20 -23.50 40.06 19.63
N GLU A 21 -24.34 41.01 20.04
CA GLU A 21 -25.00 41.01 21.35
C GLU A 21 -25.92 39.80 21.54
N ALA A 22 -26.80 39.52 20.56
CA ALA A 22 -27.70 38.38 20.62
C ALA A 22 -26.93 37.05 20.68
N PHE A 23 -25.84 36.94 19.90
CA PHE A 23 -24.97 35.77 19.89
C PHE A 23 -24.26 35.56 21.23
N THR A 24 -23.61 36.60 21.77
CA THR A 24 -22.87 36.54 23.03
C THR A 24 -23.80 36.36 24.24
N TYR A 25 -25.00 36.93 24.21
CA TYR A 25 -26.05 36.66 25.20
C TYR A 25 -26.40 35.17 25.25
N ARG A 26 -26.56 34.52 24.08
CA ARG A 26 -26.80 33.08 24.02
C ARG A 26 -25.64 32.28 24.59
N LEU A 27 -24.40 32.63 24.24
CA LEU A 27 -23.20 31.99 24.81
C LEU A 27 -23.20 32.08 26.34
N ARG A 28 -23.44 33.27 26.88
CA ARG A 28 -23.52 33.50 28.32
C ARG A 28 -24.61 32.67 28.99
N LYS A 29 -25.80 32.57 28.36
CA LYS A 29 -26.89 31.71 28.84
C LYS A 29 -26.46 30.23 28.89
N TYR A 30 -25.75 29.74 27.87
CA TYR A 30 -25.25 28.37 27.86
C TYR A 30 -24.15 28.15 28.91
N ILE A 31 -23.22 29.09 29.08
CA ILE A 31 -22.20 29.01 30.13
C ILE A 31 -22.86 28.88 31.50
N GLY A 32 -23.85 29.72 31.81
CA GLY A 32 -24.60 29.64 33.08
C GLY A 32 -25.37 28.32 33.24
N ALA A 33 -26.00 27.83 32.17
CA ALA A 33 -26.70 26.55 32.19
C ALA A 33 -25.76 25.37 32.46
N TYR A 34 -24.59 25.33 31.81
CA TYR A 34 -23.59 24.28 32.04
C TYR A 34 -22.91 24.42 33.40
N TYR A 35 -22.66 25.64 33.88
CA TYR A 35 -22.18 25.88 35.24
C TYR A 35 -23.11 25.23 36.26
N ALA A 36 -24.42 25.46 36.13
CA ALA A 36 -25.41 24.86 37.03
C ALA A 36 -25.48 23.33 36.88
N ALA A 37 -25.46 22.82 35.64
CA ALA A 37 -25.52 21.38 35.38
C ALA A 37 -24.30 20.60 35.88
N LEU A 38 -23.12 21.22 35.89
CA LEU A 38 -21.86 20.62 36.35
C LEU A 38 -21.60 20.86 37.85
N GLY A 39 -22.40 21.70 38.52
CA GLY A 39 -22.21 22.04 39.94
C GLY A 39 -21.10 23.07 40.19
N GLY A 40 -20.66 23.77 39.14
CA GLY A 40 -19.51 24.68 39.14
C GLY A 40 -18.67 24.50 37.88
N LEU A 41 -17.61 25.32 37.75
CA LEU A 41 -16.61 25.19 36.69
C LEU A 41 -15.21 25.40 37.26
N ASP A 42 -14.27 24.54 36.90
CA ASP A 42 -12.84 24.78 37.14
C ASP A 42 -12.20 25.56 35.99
N VAL A 43 -12.64 25.27 34.75
CA VAL A 43 -12.09 25.82 33.51
C VAL A 43 -13.20 26.13 32.52
N LEU A 44 -13.14 27.33 31.91
CA LEU A 44 -13.90 27.72 30.73
C LEU A 44 -12.95 27.86 29.54
N VAL A 45 -13.19 27.11 28.47
CA VAL A 45 -12.33 27.10 27.28
C VAL A 45 -13.04 27.75 26.09
N PHE A 46 -12.36 28.70 25.45
CA PHE A 46 -12.70 29.20 24.12
C PHE A 46 -11.81 28.51 23.07
N THR A 47 -12.46 27.93 22.06
CA THR A 47 -11.79 27.20 20.97
C THR A 47 -12.60 27.36 19.66
N GLY A 48 -12.04 26.92 18.54
CA GLY A 48 -12.62 27.09 17.21
C GLY A 48 -12.50 28.52 16.68
N GLY A 49 -12.83 28.72 15.40
CA GLY A 49 -12.52 29.97 14.68
C GLY A 49 -12.96 31.26 15.38
N ILE A 50 -14.15 31.30 15.99
CA ILE A 50 -14.63 32.49 16.72
C ILE A 50 -14.01 32.57 18.13
N GLY A 51 -13.97 31.47 18.88
CA GLY A 51 -13.43 31.45 20.24
C GLY A 51 -11.95 31.78 20.30
N GLU A 52 -11.18 31.35 19.30
CA GLU A 52 -9.73 31.58 19.22
C GLU A 52 -9.41 33.03 18.83
N ASN A 53 -10.15 33.61 17.88
CA ASN A 53 -9.74 34.86 17.23
C ASN A 53 -10.54 36.10 17.68
N ALA A 54 -11.76 35.94 18.20
CA ALA A 54 -12.63 37.09 18.49
C ALA A 54 -12.57 37.50 19.98
N ALA A 55 -11.57 38.33 20.34
CA ALA A 55 -11.41 38.83 21.71
C ALA A 55 -12.65 39.55 22.25
N GLY A 56 -13.33 40.34 21.40
CA GLY A 56 -14.59 41.02 21.76
C GLY A 56 -15.70 40.03 22.14
N THR A 57 -15.86 38.96 21.36
CA THR A 57 -16.83 37.90 21.65
C THR A 57 -16.53 37.22 22.98
N ARG A 58 -15.26 36.92 23.28
CA ARG A 58 -14.87 36.34 24.59
C ARG A 58 -15.23 37.27 25.75
N SER A 59 -14.90 38.56 25.63
CA SER A 59 -15.25 39.56 26.65
C SER A 59 -16.75 39.64 26.89
N MET A 60 -17.55 39.75 25.83
CA MET A 60 -19.01 39.86 25.93
C MET A 60 -19.66 38.57 26.45
N ALA A 61 -19.14 37.39 26.06
CA ALA A 61 -19.65 36.10 26.56
C ALA A 61 -19.44 35.92 28.07
N CYS A 62 -18.35 36.49 28.62
CA CYS A 62 -18.05 36.45 30.05
C CYS A 62 -18.55 37.67 30.83
N GLN A 63 -19.22 38.61 30.17
CA GLN A 63 -19.73 39.81 30.83
C GLN A 63 -20.74 39.45 31.92
N ASP A 64 -20.60 40.07 33.10
CA ASP A 64 -21.44 39.87 34.28
C ASP A 64 -21.41 38.46 34.90
N LEU A 65 -20.45 37.61 34.51
CA LEU A 65 -20.27 36.27 35.09
C LEU A 65 -19.34 36.24 36.33
N TRP A 66 -18.99 37.41 36.86
CA TRP A 66 -18.10 37.52 38.02
C TRP A 66 -18.65 36.83 39.28
N SER A 67 -19.98 36.80 39.45
CA SER A 67 -20.66 36.12 40.56
C SER A 67 -20.51 34.59 40.48
N LEU A 68 -20.28 34.05 39.28
CA LEU A 68 -19.94 32.65 39.04
C LEU A 68 -18.42 32.39 39.15
N GLY A 69 -17.64 33.42 39.48
CA GLY A 69 -16.18 33.34 39.60
C GLY A 69 -15.43 33.39 38.27
N ILE A 70 -16.09 33.78 37.17
CA ILE A 70 -15.50 33.88 35.83
C ILE A 70 -15.13 35.34 35.55
N LEU A 71 -13.82 35.65 35.56
CA LEU A 71 -13.30 36.97 35.26
C LEU A 71 -12.17 36.88 34.21
N ILE A 72 -12.28 37.68 33.16
CA ILE A 72 -11.26 37.77 32.09
C ILE A 72 -10.34 38.97 32.34
N ASP A 73 -9.04 38.77 32.13
CA ASP A 73 -8.06 39.84 32.03
C ASP A 73 -8.14 40.47 30.62
N ALA A 74 -8.59 41.72 30.55
CA ALA A 74 -8.81 42.40 29.28
C ALA A 74 -7.52 42.62 28.47
N VAL A 75 -6.36 42.73 29.13
CA VAL A 75 -5.07 42.90 28.46
C VAL A 75 -4.64 41.57 27.84
N LYS A 76 -4.64 40.48 28.63
CA LYS A 76 -4.31 39.14 28.13
C LYS A 76 -5.26 38.71 27.02
N ASN A 77 -6.55 39.00 27.17
CA ASN A 77 -7.57 38.63 26.19
C ASN A 77 -7.35 39.29 24.82
N ARG A 78 -6.95 40.58 24.79
CA ARG A 78 -6.66 41.31 23.54
C ARG A 78 -5.34 40.89 22.90
N ALA A 79 -4.38 40.42 23.71
CA ALA A 79 -3.06 39.99 23.24
C ALA A 79 -3.08 38.61 22.54
N VAL A 80 -4.23 37.92 22.49
CA VAL A 80 -4.38 36.66 21.75
C VAL A 80 -4.43 36.97 20.26
N HIS A 81 -3.29 36.86 19.59
CA HIS A 81 -3.16 37.07 18.14
C HIS A 81 -3.06 35.77 17.34
N ASP A 82 -2.52 34.72 17.95
CA ASP A 82 -2.44 33.40 17.36
C ASP A 82 -2.48 32.33 18.46
N ALA A 83 -3.56 31.55 18.50
CA ALA A 83 -3.70 30.43 19.44
C ALA A 83 -3.01 29.15 18.94
N SER A 84 -2.47 29.14 17.71
CA SER A 84 -1.91 27.95 17.05
C SER A 84 -0.77 27.28 17.82
N GLU A 85 -0.11 28.02 18.72
CA GLU A 85 1.03 27.54 19.51
C GLU A 85 0.71 27.12 20.97
N GLY A 86 -0.57 26.99 21.38
CA GLY A 86 -0.88 26.25 22.60
C GLY A 86 -2.07 26.73 23.43
N VAL A 87 -1.90 26.69 24.76
CA VAL A 87 -2.92 27.01 25.77
C VAL A 87 -2.63 28.40 26.33
N ILE A 88 -3.53 29.35 26.11
CA ILE A 88 -3.37 30.74 26.56
C ILE A 88 -4.34 31.02 27.71
N ASP A 89 -3.81 31.38 28.88
CA ASP A 89 -4.62 31.77 30.05
C ASP A 89 -4.97 33.26 29.98
N ILE A 90 -6.26 33.55 29.80
CA ILE A 90 -6.82 34.90 29.76
C ILE A 90 -7.60 35.24 31.04
N SER A 91 -7.48 34.45 32.11
CA SER A 91 -8.13 34.73 33.39
C SER A 91 -7.51 35.94 34.10
N HIS A 92 -8.39 36.72 34.74
CA HIS A 92 -8.00 37.73 35.72
C HIS A 92 -7.42 37.03 36.98
N PRO A 93 -6.43 37.63 37.68
CA PRO A 93 -5.89 37.04 38.92
C PRO A 93 -6.93 36.67 39.98
N ASP A 94 -8.02 37.45 40.07
CA ASP A 94 -9.13 37.21 41.00
C ASP A 94 -10.19 36.23 40.47
N SER A 95 -10.01 35.69 39.26
CA SER A 95 -10.92 34.69 38.69
C SER A 95 -10.78 33.37 39.45
N LYS A 96 -11.91 32.80 39.90
CA LYS A 96 -11.95 31.46 40.50
C LYS A 96 -11.96 30.36 39.43
N VAL A 97 -12.45 30.69 38.24
CA VAL A 97 -12.46 29.81 37.06
C VAL A 97 -11.31 30.19 36.14
N LYS A 98 -10.53 29.21 35.68
CA LYS A 98 -9.54 29.45 34.63
C LYS A 98 -10.22 29.68 33.30
N VAL A 99 -9.87 30.76 32.60
CA VAL A 99 -10.44 31.07 31.29
C VAL A 99 -9.32 30.93 30.27
N LEU A 100 -9.43 29.92 29.40
CA LEU A 100 -8.39 29.54 28.47
C LEU A 100 -8.82 29.74 27.03
N VAL A 101 -7.88 30.10 26.17
CA VAL A 101 -8.03 29.99 24.71
C VAL A 101 -7.15 28.84 24.24
N ILE A 102 -7.74 27.87 23.55
CA ILE A 102 -7.05 26.64 23.10
C ILE A 102 -7.34 26.42 21.63
N HIS A 103 -6.30 26.20 20.82
CA HIS A 103 -6.46 25.85 19.41
C HIS A 103 -7.01 24.43 19.23
N SER A 104 -8.07 24.30 18.42
CA SER A 104 -8.66 23.01 18.08
C SER A 104 -8.02 22.42 16.82
N ASP A 105 -7.15 21.41 16.99
CA ASP A 105 -6.60 20.62 15.89
C ASP A 105 -7.35 19.27 15.73
N ALA A 106 -8.48 19.32 15.03
CA ALA A 106 -9.29 18.15 14.75
C ALA A 106 -8.56 17.12 13.88
N SER A 107 -7.73 17.57 12.94
CA SER A 107 -6.95 16.71 12.04
C SER A 107 -5.95 15.86 12.82
N ARG A 108 -5.24 16.46 13.80
CA ARG A 108 -4.33 15.74 14.67
C ARG A 108 -5.04 14.78 15.62
N MET A 109 -6.24 15.13 16.10
CA MET A 109 -7.07 14.21 16.89
C MET A 109 -7.46 12.98 16.05
N ILE A 110 -7.97 13.19 14.84
CA ILE A 110 -8.34 12.11 13.91
C ILE A 110 -7.13 11.23 13.60
N ALA A 111 -5.97 11.84 13.32
CA ALA A 111 -4.73 11.10 13.07
C ALA A 111 -4.33 10.22 14.27
N ARG A 112 -4.41 10.76 15.50
CA ARG A 112 -4.10 10.01 16.73
C ARG A 112 -5.05 8.84 16.96
N GLU A 113 -6.36 9.05 16.80
CA GLU A 113 -7.34 7.98 16.96
C GLU A 113 -7.19 6.92 15.87
N THR A 114 -6.92 7.33 14.63
CA THR A 114 -6.63 6.42 13.51
C THR A 114 -5.41 5.55 13.82
N ILE A 115 -4.32 6.14 14.32
CA ILE A 115 -3.13 5.40 14.75
C ILE A 115 -3.45 4.44 15.91
N ARG A 116 -4.27 4.87 16.87
CA ARG A 116 -4.69 4.02 18.00
C ARG A 116 -5.48 2.81 17.52
N VAL A 117 -6.45 3.01 16.64
CA VAL A 117 -7.31 1.94 16.09
C VAL A 117 -6.51 0.97 15.22
N LEU A 118 -5.61 1.49 14.37
CA LEU A 118 -4.77 0.65 13.51
C LEU A 118 -3.63 -0.05 14.26
N GLY A 119 -3.26 0.44 15.44
CA GLY A 119 -2.11 0.01 16.21
C GLY A 119 -0.80 0.54 15.60
N TYR A 120 -0.10 1.41 16.33
CA TYR A 120 1.17 2.01 15.90
C TYR A 120 2.18 0.98 15.36
N GLN A 121 2.33 -0.15 16.06
CA GLN A 121 3.25 -1.21 15.66
C GLN A 121 2.86 -1.93 14.35
N ALA A 122 1.56 -2.01 14.04
CA ALA A 122 1.11 -2.63 12.79
C ALA A 122 1.33 -1.66 11.61
N LEU A 123 1.08 -0.36 11.83
CA LEU A 123 1.33 0.66 10.83
C LEU A 123 2.83 0.81 10.53
N SER A 124 3.67 0.92 11.56
CA SER A 124 5.13 1.00 11.39
C SER A 124 5.69 -0.21 10.65
N ARG A 125 5.20 -1.43 10.96
CA ARG A 125 5.61 -2.64 10.24
C ARG A 125 5.18 -2.62 8.78
N ARG A 126 3.97 -2.16 8.47
CA ARG A 126 3.50 -2.04 7.07
C ARG A 126 4.32 -1.03 6.29
N LEU A 127 4.59 0.15 6.88
CA LEU A 127 5.40 1.19 6.27
C LEU A 127 6.85 0.73 6.03
N GLN A 128 7.42 -0.02 6.97
CA GLN A 128 8.74 -0.62 6.80
C GLN A 128 8.72 -1.68 5.70
N ALA A 129 7.73 -2.57 5.68
CA ALA A 129 7.60 -3.61 4.66
C ALA A 129 7.45 -3.02 3.25
N SER A 130 6.67 -1.94 3.08
CA SER A 130 6.49 -1.27 1.80
C SER A 130 7.74 -0.56 1.27
N GLN A 131 8.80 -0.43 2.07
CA GLN A 131 10.08 0.15 1.67
C GLN A 131 11.15 -0.92 1.37
N ILE A 132 10.86 -2.20 1.60
CA ILE A 132 11.81 -3.27 1.31
C ILE A 132 11.83 -3.51 -0.21
N PRO A 133 12.98 -3.35 -0.88
CA PRO A 133 13.08 -3.58 -2.32
C PRO A 133 12.99 -5.08 -2.63
N ILE A 134 12.22 -5.42 -3.66
CA ILE A 134 12.05 -6.76 -4.19
C ILE A 134 12.59 -6.75 -5.62
N PRO A 135 13.70 -7.44 -5.92
CA PRO A 135 14.25 -7.51 -7.28
C PRO A 135 13.25 -8.18 -8.24
N ILE A 136 13.19 -7.68 -9.47
CA ILE A 136 12.33 -8.21 -10.54
C ILE A 136 13.15 -9.16 -11.42
N GLY A 137 12.59 -10.34 -11.68
CA GLY A 137 13.09 -11.31 -12.65
C GLY A 137 12.13 -11.42 -13.83
N VAL A 138 12.52 -10.90 -14.99
CA VAL A 138 11.72 -11.01 -16.23
C VAL A 138 12.09 -12.31 -16.94
N SER A 139 11.09 -13.17 -17.11
CA SER A 139 11.26 -14.50 -17.70
C SER A 139 10.72 -14.51 -19.13
N ALA A 140 11.62 -14.69 -20.10
CA ALA A 140 11.24 -15.03 -21.47
C ALA A 140 10.67 -16.46 -21.54
N HIS A 141 10.09 -16.80 -22.70
CA HIS A 141 9.62 -18.16 -22.96
C HIS A 141 10.74 -19.19 -22.73
N HIS A 142 10.42 -20.27 -22.04
CA HIS A 142 11.38 -21.31 -21.70
C HIS A 142 10.70 -22.65 -21.43
N VAL A 143 11.51 -23.71 -21.39
CA VAL A 143 11.05 -25.07 -21.12
C VAL A 143 11.85 -25.70 -19.99
N HIS A 144 11.16 -26.36 -19.09
CA HIS A 144 11.74 -27.35 -18.18
C HIS A 144 11.46 -28.74 -18.74
N LEU A 145 12.46 -29.62 -18.75
CA LEU A 145 12.34 -30.95 -19.34
C LEU A 145 12.49 -32.06 -18.30
N SER A 146 11.76 -33.15 -18.51
CA SER A 146 12.06 -34.44 -17.88
C SER A 146 13.32 -35.05 -18.46
N GLN A 147 14.06 -35.84 -17.68
CA GLN A 147 15.27 -36.52 -18.20
C GLN A 147 14.94 -37.41 -19.42
N HIS A 148 13.77 -38.04 -19.43
CA HIS A 148 13.30 -38.82 -20.57
C HIS A 148 13.18 -37.96 -21.85
N ASP A 149 12.61 -36.76 -21.73
CA ASP A 149 12.43 -35.88 -22.87
C ASP A 149 13.74 -35.20 -23.30
N VAL A 150 14.65 -34.93 -22.35
CA VAL A 150 16.03 -34.49 -22.67
C VAL A 150 16.67 -35.49 -23.63
N GLU A 151 16.62 -36.78 -23.31
CA GLU A 151 17.24 -37.80 -24.14
C GLU A 151 16.58 -37.97 -25.51
N ARG A 152 15.25 -37.79 -25.59
CA ARG A 152 14.52 -37.85 -26.86
C ARG A 152 14.78 -36.65 -27.76
N LEU A 153 15.03 -35.47 -27.19
CA LEU A 153 15.24 -34.22 -27.91
C LEU A 153 16.71 -34.02 -28.30
N PHE A 154 17.66 -34.49 -27.47
CA PHE A 154 19.09 -34.21 -27.61
C PHE A 154 20.00 -35.44 -27.71
N GLY A 155 19.50 -36.64 -27.41
CA GLY A 155 20.20 -37.91 -27.64
C GLY A 155 20.21 -38.83 -26.41
N PRO A 156 20.27 -40.16 -26.59
CA PRO A 156 20.31 -41.11 -25.47
C PRO A 156 21.44 -40.79 -24.47
N GLY A 157 21.10 -40.74 -23.18
CA GLY A 157 22.05 -40.41 -22.11
C GLY A 157 22.50 -38.94 -22.03
N HIS A 158 21.92 -38.03 -22.83
CA HIS A 158 22.27 -36.61 -22.78
C HIS A 158 21.95 -35.98 -21.43
N THR A 159 22.86 -35.16 -20.93
CA THR A 159 22.69 -34.36 -19.70
C THR A 159 22.71 -32.89 -20.08
N LEU A 160 21.78 -32.10 -19.52
CA LEU A 160 21.68 -30.66 -19.81
C LEU A 160 22.98 -29.93 -19.49
N THR A 161 23.43 -29.10 -20.43
CA THR A 161 24.71 -28.38 -20.35
C THR A 161 24.49 -27.01 -19.73
N PRO A 162 25.03 -26.69 -18.53
CA PRO A 162 24.83 -25.39 -17.91
C PRO A 162 25.49 -24.27 -18.72
N LEU A 163 24.73 -23.23 -19.07
CA LEU A 163 25.22 -22.03 -19.73
C LEU A 163 25.43 -20.88 -18.73
N ALA A 164 24.43 -20.61 -17.89
CA ALA A 164 24.48 -19.52 -16.91
C ALA A 164 23.59 -19.82 -15.70
N PRO A 165 24.02 -19.47 -14.47
CA PRO A 165 23.15 -19.59 -13.29
C PRO A 165 21.97 -18.61 -13.39
N LEU A 166 20.83 -19.01 -12.83
CA LEU A 166 19.70 -18.12 -12.59
C LEU A 166 19.72 -17.60 -11.15
N GLU A 167 18.89 -16.60 -10.87
CA GLU A 167 18.77 -15.99 -9.54
C GLU A 167 18.29 -16.99 -8.47
N GLN A 168 17.36 -17.89 -8.85
CA GLN A 168 16.89 -18.94 -7.95
C GLN A 168 17.97 -20.02 -7.73
N PRO A 169 18.36 -20.31 -6.47
CA PRO A 169 19.48 -21.22 -6.17
C PRO A 169 19.36 -22.60 -6.81
N GLY A 170 20.40 -23.00 -7.55
CA GLY A 170 20.48 -24.30 -8.22
C GLY A 170 19.70 -24.40 -9.53
N GLN A 171 19.05 -23.33 -9.99
CA GLN A 171 18.49 -23.26 -11.35
C GLN A 171 19.51 -22.64 -12.30
N PHE A 172 19.50 -23.05 -13.56
CA PHE A 172 20.42 -22.53 -14.59
C PHE A 172 19.78 -22.55 -15.97
N ALA A 173 20.14 -21.56 -16.80
CA ALA A 173 19.89 -21.64 -18.24
C ALA A 173 20.86 -22.64 -18.86
N CYS A 174 20.38 -23.44 -19.80
CA CYS A 174 21.17 -24.45 -20.49
C CYS A 174 21.60 -23.98 -21.88
N GLU A 175 22.66 -24.57 -22.45
CA GLU A 175 23.04 -24.30 -23.85
C GLU A 175 21.95 -24.75 -24.82
N GLU A 176 21.25 -25.82 -24.46
CA GLU A 176 20.16 -26.40 -25.22
C GLU A 176 19.01 -25.42 -25.43
N GLN A 177 18.48 -25.47 -26.65
CA GLN A 177 17.28 -24.78 -27.05
C GLN A 177 16.38 -25.75 -27.81
N VAL A 178 15.08 -25.52 -27.70
CA VAL A 178 14.06 -26.26 -28.44
C VAL A 178 13.27 -25.29 -29.31
N ARG A 179 12.64 -25.84 -30.34
CA ARG A 179 11.58 -25.15 -31.08
C ARG A 179 10.23 -25.65 -30.59
N LEU A 180 9.34 -24.72 -30.28
CA LEU A 180 7.96 -25.01 -29.91
C LEU A 180 7.10 -24.98 -31.17
N ILE A 181 6.36 -26.04 -31.46
CA ILE A 181 5.49 -26.15 -32.63
C ILE A 181 4.05 -26.35 -32.15
N GLY A 182 3.20 -25.36 -32.43
CA GLY A 182 1.77 -25.41 -32.16
C GLY A 182 0.95 -25.55 -33.45
N PRO A 183 -0.40 -25.63 -33.34
CA PRO A 183 -1.28 -25.87 -34.49
C PRO A 183 -1.20 -24.80 -35.60
N ARG A 184 -0.79 -23.57 -35.27
CA ARG A 184 -0.76 -22.44 -36.21
C ARG A 184 0.65 -22.05 -36.65
N GLY A 185 1.66 -22.30 -35.83
CA GLY A 185 3.00 -21.78 -36.04
C GLY A 185 3.99 -22.29 -35.02
N ALA A 186 5.19 -21.72 -35.04
CA ALA A 186 6.28 -22.13 -34.18
C ALA A 186 6.98 -20.94 -33.50
N VAL A 187 7.64 -21.21 -32.38
CA VAL A 187 8.56 -20.30 -31.70
C VAL A 187 9.93 -20.98 -31.66
N GLU A 188 10.92 -20.33 -32.26
CA GLU A 188 12.29 -20.83 -32.36
C GLU A 188 13.12 -20.48 -31.13
N ARG A 189 14.21 -21.23 -30.89
CA ARG A 189 15.26 -20.88 -29.93
C ARG A 189 14.77 -20.69 -28.48
N VAL A 190 13.79 -21.49 -28.06
CA VAL A 190 13.25 -21.47 -26.70
C VAL A 190 14.25 -22.14 -25.76
N ARG A 191 14.68 -21.40 -24.73
CA ARG A 191 15.73 -21.83 -23.80
C ARG A 191 15.25 -22.98 -22.92
N VAL A 192 16.10 -24.00 -22.75
CA VAL A 192 15.89 -25.03 -21.72
C VAL A 192 16.46 -24.53 -20.38
N LEU A 193 15.69 -24.70 -19.30
CA LEU A 193 16.11 -24.38 -17.94
C LEU A 193 16.29 -25.66 -17.10
N GLY A 194 17.48 -25.80 -16.53
CA GLY A 194 17.89 -26.91 -15.70
C GLY A 194 17.77 -26.64 -14.19
N PRO A 195 17.88 -27.70 -13.37
CA PRO A 195 18.10 -29.09 -13.76
C PRO A 195 16.84 -29.75 -14.35
N ALA A 196 17.00 -30.94 -14.93
CA ALA A 196 15.87 -31.75 -15.39
C ALA A 196 14.88 -31.98 -14.22
N ARG A 197 13.59 -31.92 -14.54
CA ARG A 197 12.48 -32.07 -13.58
C ARG A 197 11.82 -33.43 -13.74
N LYS A 198 10.81 -33.70 -12.90
CA LYS A 198 10.00 -34.93 -12.99
C LYS A 198 9.10 -34.93 -14.24
N GLU A 199 8.60 -33.76 -14.63
CA GLU A 199 7.67 -33.58 -15.73
C GLU A 199 8.09 -32.37 -16.57
N SER A 200 7.87 -32.45 -17.88
CA SER A 200 8.18 -31.37 -18.82
C SER A 200 7.11 -30.29 -18.79
N GLN A 201 7.53 -29.03 -18.82
CA GLN A 201 6.67 -27.86 -18.70
C GLN A 201 7.16 -26.74 -19.61
N VAL A 202 6.23 -26.09 -20.29
CA VAL A 202 6.50 -24.97 -21.19
C VAL A 202 5.83 -23.72 -20.63
N GLU A 203 6.64 -22.69 -20.38
CA GLU A 203 6.19 -21.39 -19.93
C GLU A 203 6.35 -20.39 -21.09
N ILE A 204 5.25 -19.78 -21.51
CA ILE A 204 5.19 -18.79 -22.61
C ILE A 204 4.40 -17.56 -22.18
N ALA A 205 4.61 -16.41 -22.83
CA ALA A 205 3.70 -15.28 -22.67
C ALA A 205 2.49 -15.43 -23.61
N ARG A 206 1.49 -14.58 -23.41
CA ARG A 206 0.24 -14.64 -24.17
C ARG A 206 0.46 -14.34 -25.64
N THR A 207 1.40 -13.46 -25.95
CA THR A 207 1.81 -13.12 -27.32
C THR A 207 2.33 -14.35 -28.09
N GLU A 208 3.16 -15.21 -27.47
CA GLU A 208 3.58 -16.47 -28.11
C GLU A 208 2.42 -17.45 -28.28
N GLY A 209 1.50 -17.53 -27.31
CA GLY A 209 0.30 -18.37 -27.40
C GLY A 209 -0.49 -18.10 -28.69
N TYR A 210 -0.65 -16.82 -29.07
CA TYR A 210 -1.31 -16.45 -30.34
C TYR A 210 -0.56 -16.94 -31.59
N ARG A 211 0.78 -16.90 -31.57
CA ARG A 211 1.63 -17.38 -32.69
C ARG A 211 1.55 -18.89 -32.83
N LEU A 212 1.63 -19.61 -31.71
CA LEU A 212 1.53 -21.07 -31.65
C LEU A 212 0.12 -21.56 -31.99
N GLY A 213 -0.91 -20.73 -31.77
CA GLY A 213 -2.31 -21.13 -31.91
C GLY A 213 -2.81 -21.88 -30.68
N ILE A 214 -2.22 -21.62 -29.51
CA ILE A 214 -2.51 -22.28 -28.24
C ILE A 214 -3.11 -21.26 -27.28
N ARG A 215 -4.19 -21.63 -26.59
CA ARG A 215 -4.75 -20.85 -25.48
C ARG A 215 -4.44 -21.57 -24.17
N ALA A 216 -3.27 -21.28 -23.62
CA ALA A 216 -2.88 -21.83 -22.32
C ALA A 216 -3.62 -21.12 -21.17
N PRO A 217 -3.84 -21.79 -20.03
CA PRO A 217 -4.31 -21.14 -18.81
C PRO A 217 -3.16 -20.41 -18.10
N VAL A 218 -3.49 -19.39 -17.31
CA VAL A 218 -2.57 -18.77 -16.35
C VAL A 218 -2.45 -19.71 -15.14
N ARG A 219 -1.25 -20.18 -14.84
CA ARG A 219 -0.99 -21.19 -13.79
C ARG A 219 0.32 -20.96 -13.06
N MET A 220 0.39 -21.47 -11.84
CA MET A 220 1.65 -21.61 -11.13
C MET A 220 2.48 -22.76 -11.71
N SER A 221 3.81 -22.61 -11.68
CA SER A 221 4.74 -23.67 -12.10
C SER A 221 4.45 -24.98 -11.34
N GLY A 222 4.26 -26.07 -12.08
CA GLY A 222 3.86 -27.40 -11.58
C GLY A 222 2.36 -27.70 -11.60
N ASP A 223 1.48 -26.70 -11.84
CA ASP A 223 0.03 -26.91 -11.97
C ASP A 223 -0.34 -27.13 -13.44
N LEU A 224 -0.16 -28.37 -13.91
CA LEU A 224 -0.25 -28.75 -15.32
C LEU A 224 -1.56 -29.46 -15.70
N ASP A 225 -2.45 -29.68 -14.75
CA ASP A 225 -3.70 -30.41 -14.98
C ASP A 225 -4.63 -29.63 -15.92
N GLY A 226 -5.07 -30.32 -16.99
CA GLY A 226 -5.96 -29.76 -18.01
C GLY A 226 -5.31 -28.69 -18.89
N THR A 227 -3.98 -28.56 -18.87
CA THR A 227 -3.25 -27.65 -19.74
C THR A 227 -3.11 -28.22 -21.16
N PRO A 228 -3.04 -27.38 -22.20
CA PRO A 228 -2.77 -27.83 -23.55
C PRO A 228 -1.34 -28.36 -23.70
N GLY A 229 -1.15 -29.15 -24.76
CA GLY A 229 0.15 -29.65 -25.20
C GLY A 229 0.68 -28.91 -26.43
N LEU A 230 1.87 -29.31 -26.88
CA LEU A 230 2.51 -28.90 -28.13
C LEU A 230 3.63 -29.87 -28.51
N ILE A 231 4.24 -29.67 -29.68
CA ILE A 231 5.42 -30.45 -30.09
C ILE A 231 6.69 -29.66 -29.77
N LEU A 232 7.61 -30.32 -29.07
CA LEU A 232 8.98 -29.87 -28.87
C LEU A 232 9.87 -30.50 -29.94
N GLU A 233 10.69 -29.70 -30.59
CA GLU A 233 11.71 -30.15 -31.53
C GLU A 233 13.10 -29.75 -31.00
N GLY A 234 13.96 -30.76 -30.79
CA GLY A 234 15.35 -30.62 -30.40
C GLY A 234 16.30 -30.91 -31.56
N THR A 235 17.58 -31.13 -31.27
CA THR A 235 18.61 -31.34 -32.31
C THR A 235 18.56 -32.72 -32.94
N VAL A 236 18.05 -33.73 -32.22
CA VAL A 236 18.03 -35.12 -32.71
C VAL A 236 16.63 -35.72 -32.83
N GLY A 237 15.61 -35.06 -32.30
CA GLY A 237 14.27 -35.63 -32.25
C GLY A 237 13.17 -34.66 -31.83
N GLN A 238 11.95 -35.19 -31.79
CA GLN A 238 10.75 -34.48 -31.39
C GLN A 238 10.00 -35.23 -30.29
N VAL A 239 9.34 -34.47 -29.43
CA VAL A 239 8.46 -34.95 -28.37
C VAL A 239 7.13 -34.22 -28.46
N GLU A 240 6.03 -34.96 -28.59
CA GLU A 240 4.68 -34.42 -28.47
C GLU A 240 4.27 -34.44 -26.99
N LEU A 241 4.13 -33.26 -26.40
CA LEU A 241 3.53 -33.09 -25.08
C LEU A 241 2.02 -33.05 -25.22
N LYS A 242 1.30 -33.84 -24.43
CA LYS A 242 -0.18 -33.84 -24.38
C LYS A 242 -0.74 -32.72 -23.50
N ASN A 243 0.03 -32.31 -22.50
CA ASN A 243 -0.22 -31.25 -21.54
C ASN A 243 1.13 -30.61 -21.15
N GLY A 244 1.10 -29.48 -20.45
CA GLY A 244 2.30 -28.86 -19.86
C GLY A 244 2.54 -27.41 -20.29
N VAL A 245 1.71 -26.84 -21.15
CA VAL A 245 1.87 -25.45 -21.63
C VAL A 245 1.05 -24.48 -20.79
N ILE A 246 1.71 -23.49 -20.19
CA ILE A 246 1.08 -22.49 -19.32
C ILE A 246 1.50 -21.06 -19.69
N TYR A 247 0.64 -20.10 -19.33
CA TYR A 247 1.09 -18.74 -19.07
C TYR A 247 1.53 -18.67 -17.61
N ALA A 248 2.77 -18.26 -17.36
CA ALA A 248 3.30 -18.23 -16.01
C ALA A 248 2.52 -17.21 -15.17
N GLN A 249 1.90 -17.65 -14.08
CA GLN A 249 1.28 -16.75 -13.12
C GLN A 249 2.38 -15.99 -12.38
N ARG A 250 2.35 -14.66 -12.39
CA ARG A 250 3.28 -13.83 -11.61
C ARG A 250 3.30 -14.19 -10.13
N HIS A 251 4.49 -14.21 -9.56
CA HIS A 251 4.69 -14.64 -8.18
C HIS A 251 5.99 -14.10 -7.60
N ILE A 252 6.07 -14.06 -6.27
CA ILE A 252 7.29 -13.73 -5.55
C ILE A 252 7.83 -14.98 -4.89
N HIS A 253 9.07 -15.33 -5.23
CA HIS A 253 9.86 -16.27 -4.45
C HIS A 253 10.50 -15.53 -3.29
N MET A 254 10.50 -16.13 -2.09
CA MET A 254 11.17 -15.55 -0.93
C MET A 254 11.56 -16.59 0.11
N THR A 255 12.57 -16.28 0.92
CA THR A 255 12.92 -17.12 2.07
C THR A 255 11.95 -16.89 3.24
N PRO A 256 11.88 -17.79 4.24
CA PRO A 256 11.11 -17.53 5.47
C PRO A 256 11.55 -16.26 6.21
N THR A 257 12.82 -15.86 6.07
CA THR A 257 13.34 -14.62 6.67
C THR A 257 12.81 -13.40 5.94
N ASP A 258 12.79 -13.42 4.61
CA ASP A 258 12.23 -12.33 3.79
C ASP A 258 10.72 -12.20 4.03
N ALA A 259 10.01 -13.34 4.08
CA ALA A 259 8.58 -13.38 4.39
C ALA A 259 8.27 -12.70 5.74
N ARG A 260 9.04 -13.01 6.79
CA ARG A 260 8.91 -12.33 8.10
C ARG A 260 9.18 -10.84 8.02
N ARG A 261 10.19 -10.40 7.26
CA ARG A 261 10.55 -8.98 7.09
C ARG A 261 9.45 -8.21 6.36
N LEU A 262 8.83 -8.81 5.35
CA LEU A 262 7.73 -8.25 4.59
C LEU A 262 6.35 -8.45 5.27
N GLY A 263 6.27 -9.22 6.35
CA GLY A 263 5.02 -9.54 7.03
C GLY A 263 4.08 -10.43 6.21
N LEU A 264 4.65 -11.29 5.37
CA LEU A 264 4.00 -12.20 4.43
C LEU A 264 4.13 -13.66 4.86
N GLU A 265 3.21 -14.49 4.38
CA GLU A 265 3.17 -15.93 4.58
C GLU A 265 3.06 -16.67 3.23
N ASN A 266 3.39 -17.96 3.20
CA ASN A 266 3.23 -18.77 1.99
C ASN A 266 1.76 -18.84 1.58
N GLY A 267 1.48 -18.60 0.30
CA GLY A 267 0.12 -18.60 -0.23
C GLY A 267 -0.64 -17.28 -0.02
N ASP A 268 -0.02 -16.26 0.57
CA ASP A 268 -0.54 -14.90 0.49
C ASP A 268 -0.65 -14.45 -0.98
N VAL A 269 -1.63 -13.60 -1.26
CA VAL A 269 -1.80 -12.91 -2.54
C VAL A 269 -1.68 -11.41 -2.27
N VAL A 270 -0.76 -10.75 -2.99
CA VAL A 270 -0.36 -9.37 -2.72
C VAL A 270 -0.47 -8.48 -3.95
N ARG A 271 -0.50 -7.17 -3.69
CA ARG A 271 -0.24 -6.14 -4.69
C ARG A 271 1.22 -5.72 -4.61
N VAL A 272 1.84 -5.59 -5.77
CA VAL A 272 3.23 -5.15 -5.92
C VAL A 272 3.23 -3.90 -6.78
N ARG A 273 3.84 -2.83 -6.27
CA ARG A 273 4.02 -1.57 -6.98
C ARG A 273 5.40 -1.53 -7.61
N VAL A 274 5.45 -1.07 -8.85
CA VAL A 274 6.68 -0.76 -9.58
C VAL A 274 6.66 0.71 -9.95
N GLU A 275 7.82 1.36 -9.89
CA GLU A 275 8.01 2.76 -10.26
C GLU A 275 8.70 2.83 -11.63
N GLY A 276 8.55 3.93 -12.37
CA GLY A 276 9.16 4.10 -13.69
C GLY A 276 8.32 4.99 -14.61
N GLU A 277 8.65 4.98 -15.91
CA GLU A 277 7.87 5.74 -16.92
C GLU A 277 6.43 5.22 -17.04
N ARG A 278 6.22 3.93 -16.77
CA ARG A 278 4.91 3.27 -16.75
C ARG A 278 4.62 2.65 -15.38
N GLU A 279 4.56 3.51 -14.35
CA GLU A 279 4.19 3.10 -12.99
C GLU A 279 2.91 2.25 -12.98
N LEU A 280 2.97 1.13 -12.25
CA LEU A 280 1.88 0.16 -12.21
C LEU A 280 1.83 -0.57 -10.86
N ILE A 281 0.63 -1.03 -10.50
CA ILE A 281 0.42 -1.95 -9.39
C ILE A 281 -0.08 -3.29 -9.95
N PHE A 282 0.73 -4.33 -9.82
CA PHE A 282 0.35 -5.70 -10.15
C PHE A 282 -0.44 -6.29 -8.99
N GLY A 283 -1.71 -6.62 -9.20
CA GLY A 283 -2.50 -7.41 -8.25
C GLY A 283 -2.29 -8.91 -8.43
N ASP A 284 -2.93 -9.72 -7.60
CA ASP A 284 -3.00 -11.18 -7.75
C ASP A 284 -1.62 -11.87 -7.80
N VAL A 285 -0.63 -11.25 -7.14
CA VAL A 285 0.74 -11.78 -7.09
C VAL A 285 0.83 -12.84 -5.99
N ALA A 286 1.09 -14.08 -6.37
CA ALA A 286 1.20 -15.18 -5.42
C ALA A 286 2.54 -15.15 -4.66
N VAL A 287 2.49 -15.35 -3.34
CA VAL A 287 3.68 -15.45 -2.50
C VAL A 287 4.06 -16.90 -2.28
N ARG A 288 5.31 -17.26 -2.61
CA ARG A 288 5.88 -18.59 -2.36
C ARG A 288 7.05 -18.49 -1.40
N VAL A 289 6.96 -19.20 -0.29
CA VAL A 289 8.00 -19.21 0.74
C VAL A 289 8.68 -20.56 0.78
N SER A 290 10.00 -20.58 0.62
CA SER A 290 10.82 -21.78 0.76
C SER A 290 12.23 -21.40 1.20
N PRO A 291 12.90 -22.21 2.05
CA PRO A 291 14.31 -21.97 2.38
C PRO A 291 15.24 -22.13 1.16
N LYS A 292 14.75 -22.71 0.05
CA LYS A 292 15.51 -22.88 -1.20
C LYS A 292 15.39 -21.72 -2.18
N PHE A 293 14.55 -20.73 -1.87
CA PHE A 293 14.32 -19.58 -2.75
C PHE A 293 15.26 -18.42 -2.45
N LYS A 294 15.36 -17.53 -3.42
CA LYS A 294 15.91 -16.18 -3.26
C LYS A 294 14.79 -15.17 -3.51
N LEU A 295 14.81 -14.04 -2.80
CA LEU A 295 13.81 -12.98 -2.95
C LEU A 295 13.82 -12.44 -4.38
N GLU A 296 12.75 -12.68 -5.13
CA GLU A 296 12.61 -12.24 -6.52
C GLU A 296 11.12 -12.23 -6.94
N PHE A 297 10.69 -11.17 -7.63
CA PHE A 297 9.36 -11.04 -8.22
C PHE A 297 9.42 -11.42 -9.70
N HIS A 298 8.77 -12.52 -10.07
CA HIS A 298 8.79 -13.06 -11.42
C HIS A 298 7.62 -12.54 -12.24
N LEU A 299 7.95 -11.99 -13.41
CA LEU A 299 7.03 -11.53 -14.45
C LEU A 299 7.37 -12.20 -15.77
N ASP A 300 6.37 -12.43 -16.62
CA ASP A 300 6.63 -12.76 -18.02
C ASP A 300 6.99 -11.49 -18.84
N THR A 301 7.38 -11.67 -20.10
CA THR A 301 7.76 -10.55 -20.97
C THR A 301 6.59 -9.63 -21.33
N ASP A 302 5.36 -10.14 -21.45
CA ASP A 302 4.19 -9.29 -21.74
C ASP A 302 3.88 -8.39 -20.53
N GLU A 303 3.97 -8.93 -19.31
CA GLU A 303 3.76 -8.20 -18.06
C GLU A 303 4.85 -7.16 -17.81
N ALA A 304 6.12 -7.52 -18.01
CA ALA A 304 7.24 -6.60 -17.85
C ALA A 304 7.18 -5.44 -18.86
N ASN A 305 6.89 -5.73 -20.14
CA ASN A 305 6.75 -4.72 -21.18
C ASN A 305 5.58 -3.76 -20.92
N ALA A 306 4.51 -4.21 -20.26
CA ALA A 306 3.38 -3.35 -19.91
C ALA A 306 3.77 -2.20 -18.97
N ALA A 307 4.82 -2.40 -18.15
CA ALA A 307 5.34 -1.44 -17.18
C ALA A 307 6.78 -0.96 -17.50
N GLU A 308 7.32 -1.29 -18.68
CA GLU A 308 8.70 -0.97 -19.10
C GLU A 308 9.80 -1.44 -18.14
N LEU A 309 9.63 -2.68 -17.64
CA LEU A 309 10.53 -3.28 -16.67
C LEU A 309 11.56 -4.22 -17.30
N ASN A 310 12.73 -4.29 -16.68
CA ASN A 310 13.80 -5.22 -17.00
C ASN A 310 14.19 -6.05 -15.76
N THR A 311 14.88 -7.16 -16.00
CA THR A 311 15.48 -7.94 -14.91
C THR A 311 16.47 -7.07 -14.13
N GLY A 312 16.34 -7.08 -12.81
CA GLY A 312 17.14 -6.26 -11.89
C GLY A 312 16.47 -4.98 -11.43
N ASP A 313 15.35 -4.57 -12.07
CA ASP A 313 14.53 -3.47 -11.57
C ASP A 313 13.92 -3.83 -10.22
N ILE A 314 13.42 -2.83 -9.50
CA ILE A 314 12.96 -2.96 -8.13
C ILE A 314 11.45 -2.75 -8.04
N ALA A 315 10.80 -3.66 -7.32
CA ALA A 315 9.41 -3.56 -6.94
C ALA A 315 9.27 -3.43 -5.42
N TYR A 316 8.09 -2.99 -4.98
CA TYR A 316 7.76 -2.80 -3.57
C TYR A 316 6.41 -3.42 -3.23
N LEU A 317 6.28 -3.96 -2.02
CA LEU A 317 5.00 -4.42 -1.52
C LEU A 317 4.04 -3.24 -1.34
N ASP A 318 2.92 -3.23 -2.05
CA ASP A 318 1.86 -2.24 -1.88
C ASP A 318 0.88 -2.66 -0.78
N GLY A 319 0.48 -3.93 -0.78
CA GLY A 319 -0.49 -4.43 0.18
C GLY A 319 -0.84 -5.89 0.00
N ILE A 320 -1.62 -6.43 0.93
CA ILE A 320 -2.04 -7.83 0.93
C ILE A 320 -3.50 -7.88 0.51
N GLN A 321 -3.80 -8.55 -0.60
CA GLN A 321 -5.18 -8.73 -1.09
C GLN A 321 -5.88 -9.87 -0.38
N LYS A 322 -5.17 -10.98 -0.17
CA LYS A 322 -5.70 -12.17 0.47
C LYS A 322 -4.61 -12.84 1.29
N ARG A 323 -4.94 -13.22 2.52
CA ARG A 323 -4.04 -14.07 3.31
C ARG A 323 -4.15 -15.52 2.85
N GLY A 324 -3.03 -16.23 2.83
CA GLY A 324 -3.02 -17.67 2.67
C GLY A 324 -3.91 -18.31 3.73
N ASN A 325 -4.60 -19.40 3.37
CA ASN A 325 -5.37 -20.16 4.36
C ASN A 325 -4.40 -20.56 5.49
N ARG A 326 -4.69 -20.11 6.71
CA ARG A 326 -4.08 -20.65 7.91
C ARG A 326 -4.63 -22.06 8.09
N GLY A 327 -4.00 -23.01 7.39
CA GLY A 327 -4.17 -24.43 7.67
C GLY A 327 -3.66 -24.75 9.05
#